data_AF-A0A0V1GR90-F1
#
_entry.id   AF-A0A0V1GR90-F1
#
_cell.length_a   1.000
_cell.length_b   1.000
_cell.length_c   1.000
_cell.angle_alpha   90.00
_cell.angle_beta   90.00
_cell.angle_gamma   90.00
#
_symmetry.space_group_name_H-M   'P 1'
#
loop_
_entity.id
_entity.type
_entity.pdbx_description
1 polymer ?
#
loop_
_entity_poly.entity_id
_entity_poly.type
_entity_poly.pdbx_seq_one_letter_code
_entity_poly.pdbx_strand_id
1 'polypeptide(L)'
;LTFVGDDVKDADALTPFHFLIGRSFVDLPMMSTPTVDEEELPLNRKWRKRQQIILHFWKRWRNEYVTTFVSRSKWMTKREEPKEGDIVLVKEDNAKRESWPIGRITSVLPGSDGLCRTVEVKTAKETFTRPVARLYLLEPASTR
;
A
#
# COMPACT_ATOMS: atom_id res chain seq x y z
N LEU A 1 -22.35 1.21 -9.26
CA LEU A 1 -23.08 2.39 -9.80
C LEU A 1 -22.02 3.38 -10.27
N THR A 2 -21.68 3.33 -11.56
CA THR A 2 -20.67 4.20 -12.20
C THR A 2 -21.42 5.26 -13.00
N PHE A 3 -21.17 6.52 -12.69
CA PHE A 3 -21.42 7.61 -13.62
C PHE A 3 -20.29 7.61 -14.64
N VAL A 4 -20.63 7.40 -15.92
CA VAL A 4 -19.73 7.53 -17.06
C VAL A 4 -19.83 8.99 -17.50
N GLY A 5 -18.77 9.77 -17.27
CA GLY A 5 -18.62 11.05 -17.95
C GLY A 5 -18.39 10.81 -19.43
N ASP A 6 -19.07 11.58 -20.27
CA ASP A 6 -19.13 11.41 -21.74
C ASP A 6 -17.96 12.11 -22.47
N ASP A 7 -16.98 12.65 -21.73
CA ASP A 7 -15.82 13.35 -22.31
C ASP A 7 -14.54 12.52 -22.17
N VAL A 8 -13.93 12.21 -23.31
CA VAL A 8 -12.67 11.45 -23.45
C VAL A 8 -11.49 12.19 -22.80
N LYS A 9 -11.64 13.48 -22.50
CA LYS A 9 -10.61 14.30 -21.83
C LYS A 9 -10.67 14.29 -20.31
N ASP A 10 -11.77 13.83 -19.70
CA ASP A 10 -11.91 13.69 -18.25
C ASP A 10 -11.43 12.31 -17.79
N ALA A 11 -10.15 12.00 -18.08
CA ALA A 11 -9.50 10.73 -17.78
C ALA A 11 -9.09 10.58 -16.29
N ASP A 12 -9.79 11.22 -15.37
CA ASP A 12 -9.51 11.10 -13.95
C ASP A 12 -10.00 9.76 -13.43
N ALA A 13 -9.05 8.89 -13.06
CA ALA A 13 -9.37 7.58 -12.49
C ALA A 13 -10.22 7.73 -11.22
N LEU A 14 -11.25 6.88 -11.08
CA LEU A 14 -12.03 6.83 -9.86
C LEU A 14 -11.16 6.38 -8.69
N THR A 15 -10.83 7.32 -7.79
CA THR A 15 -10.11 7.01 -6.56
C THR A 15 -11.10 6.60 -5.46
N PRO A 16 -10.69 5.81 -4.46
CA PRO A 16 -11.51 5.57 -3.26
C PRO A 16 -12.03 6.86 -2.60
N PHE A 17 -11.29 7.95 -2.77
CA PHE A 17 -11.68 9.28 -2.30
C PHE A 17 -12.95 9.81 -2.99
N HIS A 18 -13.16 9.51 -4.27
CA HIS A 18 -14.40 9.87 -4.98
C HIS A 18 -15.63 9.23 -4.34
N PHE A 19 -15.51 8.00 -3.84
CA PHE A 19 -16.61 7.33 -3.13
C PHE A 19 -16.83 7.89 -1.71
N LEU A 20 -15.76 8.34 -1.07
CA LEU A 20 -15.83 8.88 0.29
C LEU A 20 -16.44 10.29 0.35
N ILE A 21 -16.15 11.14 -0.65
CA ILE A 21 -16.50 12.57 -0.65
C ILE A 21 -17.47 12.95 -1.77
N GLY A 22 -17.62 12.13 -2.81
CA GLY A 22 -18.54 12.38 -3.92
C GLY A 22 -18.06 13.41 -4.95
N ARG A 23 -16.78 13.80 -4.90
CA ARG A 23 -16.14 14.74 -5.85
C ARG A 23 -14.65 14.46 -6.04
N SER A 24 -14.08 15.00 -7.11
CA SER A 24 -12.64 14.93 -7.38
C SER A 24 -11.83 15.63 -6.29
N PHE A 25 -10.63 15.11 -6.02
CA PHE A 25 -9.72 15.67 -5.05
C PHE A 25 -9.15 16.98 -5.58
N VAL A 26 -9.53 18.09 -4.95
CA VAL A 26 -8.88 19.38 -5.16
C VAL A 26 -7.82 19.50 -4.06
N ASP A 27 -6.55 19.43 -4.44
CA ASP A 27 -5.44 19.78 -3.54
C ASP A 27 -5.68 21.22 -3.10
N LEU A 28 -6.15 21.41 -1.86
CA LEU A 28 -6.10 22.73 -1.24
C LEU A 28 -4.61 23.05 -1.14
N PRO A 29 -4.12 24.18 -1.69
CA PRO A 29 -2.73 24.55 -1.53
C PRO A 29 -2.44 24.49 -0.03
N MET A 30 -1.48 23.65 0.36
CA MET A 30 -1.04 23.55 1.74
C MET A 30 -0.61 24.94 2.15
N MET A 31 -1.49 25.67 2.83
CA MET A 31 -1.19 27.03 3.28
C MET A 31 0.01 26.88 4.21
N SER A 32 1.12 27.51 3.80
CA SER A 32 2.30 27.67 4.63
C SER A 32 1.84 28.13 6.01
N THR A 33 2.41 27.54 7.06
CA THR A 33 2.20 28.01 8.42
C THR A 33 2.49 29.51 8.44
N PRO A 34 1.52 30.38 8.79
CA PRO A 34 1.76 31.81 8.74
C PRO A 34 2.89 32.15 9.69
N THR A 35 3.96 32.72 9.14
CA THR A 35 5.00 33.41 9.88
C THR A 35 4.34 34.58 10.59
N VAL A 36 4.34 34.51 11.93
CA VAL A 36 4.35 35.59 12.94
C VAL A 36 3.55 36.86 12.57
N ASP A 37 2.55 37.18 13.41
CA ASP A 37 1.72 38.41 13.46
C ASP A 37 0.28 38.37 12.87
N GLU A 38 -0.39 37.22 12.85
CA GLU A 38 -1.85 37.11 12.62
C GLU A 38 -2.62 36.53 13.82
N GLU A 39 -2.27 36.91 15.05
CA GLU A 39 -2.86 36.30 16.26
C GLU A 39 -4.27 36.79 16.63
N GLU A 40 -4.77 37.89 16.05
CA GLU A 40 -5.97 38.56 16.60
C GLU A 40 -7.25 38.54 15.74
N LEU A 41 -7.29 37.83 14.61
CA LEU A 41 -8.57 37.69 13.87
C LEU A 41 -9.41 36.53 14.44
N PRO A 42 -10.67 36.74 14.85
CA PRO A 42 -11.53 35.71 15.42
C PRO A 42 -11.80 34.55 14.44
N LEU A 43 -11.69 34.80 13.13
CA LEU A 43 -11.76 33.80 12.08
C LEU A 43 -10.56 32.85 12.09
N ASN A 44 -9.34 33.36 12.35
CA ASN A 44 -8.11 32.58 12.48
C ASN A 44 -8.15 31.67 13.70
N ARG A 45 -8.69 32.15 14.83
CA ARG A 45 -8.88 31.32 16.04
C ARG A 45 -9.88 30.18 15.82
N LYS A 46 -11.03 30.45 15.17
CA LYS A 46 -12.03 29.40 14.83
C LYS A 46 -11.47 28.40 13.82
N TRP A 47 -10.70 28.85 12.83
CA TRP A 47 -10.06 27.98 11.86
C TRP A 47 -8.98 27.11 12.51
N ARG A 48 -8.07 27.68 13.32
CA ARG A 48 -7.06 26.93 14.08
C ARG A 48 -7.70 25.87 14.98
N LYS A 49 -8.79 26.22 15.69
CA LYS A 49 -9.52 25.25 16.52
C LYS A 49 -10.11 24.10 15.70
N ARG A 50 -10.66 24.37 14.51
CA ARG A 50 -11.13 23.33 13.58
C ARG A 50 -9.99 22.43 13.11
N GLN A 51 -8.85 23.01 12.73
CA GLN A 51 -7.67 22.24 12.32
C GLN A 51 -7.14 21.35 13.45
N GLN A 52 -7.09 21.87 14.68
CA GLN A 52 -6.70 21.07 15.86
C GLN A 52 -7.62 19.86 16.08
N ILE A 53 -8.93 20.04 15.93
CA ILE A 53 -9.90 18.94 16.04
C ILE A 53 -9.68 17.90 14.94
N ILE A 54 -9.49 18.34 13.69
CA ILE A 54 -9.23 17.45 12.54
C ILE A 54 -7.92 16.68 12.75
N LEU A 55 -6.84 17.35 13.15
CA LEU A 55 -5.56 16.71 13.44
C LEU A 55 -5.67 15.70 14.59
N HIS A 56 -6.41 16.05 15.64
CA HIS A 56 -6.66 15.15 16.76
C HIS A 56 -7.45 13.91 16.33
N PHE A 57 -8.50 14.11 15.52
CA PHE A 57 -9.26 13.02 14.92
C PHE A 57 -8.36 12.09 14.11
N TRP A 58 -7.57 12.62 13.17
CA TRP A 58 -6.68 11.80 12.34
C TRP A 58 -5.61 11.08 13.15
N LYS A 59 -5.08 11.71 14.20
CA LYS A 59 -4.15 11.08 15.13
C LYS A 59 -4.80 9.88 15.84
N ARG A 60 -6.02 10.04 16.35
CA ARG A 60 -6.77 8.96 17.01
C ARG A 60 -7.17 7.87 16.03
N TRP A 61 -7.75 8.23 14.89
CA TRP A 61 -8.15 7.29 13.85
C TRP A 61 -6.97 6.41 13.40
N ARG A 62 -5.81 7.00 13.15
CA ARG A 62 -4.59 6.25 12.80
C ARG A 62 -4.12 5.33 13.92
N ASN A 63 -4.18 5.77 15.17
CA ASN A 63 -3.63 5.00 16.29
C ASN A 63 -4.59 3.91 16.80
N GLU A 64 -5.90 4.17 16.74
CA GLU A 64 -6.94 3.32 17.33
C GLU A 64 -7.66 2.47 16.30
N TYR A 65 -7.88 2.99 15.09
CA TYR A 65 -8.67 2.30 14.06
C TYR A 65 -7.79 1.68 12.97
N VAL A 66 -6.76 2.37 12.45
CA VAL A 66 -5.86 1.76 11.45
C VAL A 66 -5.13 0.53 12.00
N THR A 67 -4.87 0.51 13.31
CA THR A 67 -4.26 -0.62 13.99
C THR A 67 -5.16 -1.86 14.04
N THR A 68 -6.49 -1.71 13.93
CA THR A 68 -7.41 -2.86 13.88
C THR A 68 -7.44 -3.54 12.50
N PHE A 69 -7.10 -2.82 11.42
CA PHE A 69 -6.96 -3.42 10.09
C PHE A 69 -5.71 -4.30 9.96
N VAL A 70 -4.70 -4.11 10.81
CA VAL A 70 -3.54 -5.00 10.85
C VAL A 70 -3.92 -6.25 11.64
N SER A 71 -4.64 -7.16 10.99
CA SER A 71 -4.84 -8.51 11.51
C SER A 71 -3.46 -9.11 11.86
N ARG A 72 -3.26 -9.48 13.13
CA ARG A 72 -2.05 -10.16 13.60
C ARG A 72 -2.05 -11.64 13.16
N SER A 73 -2.17 -11.89 11.85
CA SER A 73 -2.15 -13.22 11.24
C SER A 73 -0.74 -13.82 11.11
N LYS A 74 0.29 -13.23 11.77
CA LYS A 74 1.69 -13.62 11.56
C LYS A 74 2.07 -14.99 12.13
N TRP A 75 1.29 -15.54 13.08
CA TRP A 75 1.66 -16.76 13.80
C TRP A 75 0.62 -17.88 13.76
N MET A 76 -0.62 -17.61 13.33
CA MET A 76 -1.71 -18.60 13.38
C MET A 76 -2.04 -19.22 12.02
N THR A 77 -1.61 -18.60 10.92
CA THR A 77 -1.93 -19.08 9.57
C THR A 77 -0.72 -19.81 9.01
N LYS A 78 -0.88 -21.10 8.66
CA LYS A 78 0.12 -21.81 7.86
C LYS A 78 0.34 -21.00 6.58
N ARG A 79 1.56 -20.52 6.37
CA ARG A 79 1.95 -19.89 5.12
C ARG A 79 1.90 -20.94 4.03
N GLU A 80 1.14 -20.69 2.96
CA GLU A 80 1.14 -21.59 1.80
C GLU A 80 2.57 -21.74 1.27
N GLU A 81 2.92 -22.98 0.93
CA GLU A 81 4.20 -23.29 0.34
C GLU A 81 4.28 -22.67 -1.06
N PRO A 82 5.43 -22.06 -1.41
CA PRO A 82 5.62 -21.46 -2.72
C PRO A 82 5.54 -22.54 -3.81
N LYS A 83 4.89 -22.23 -4.93
CA LYS A 83 4.78 -23.12 -6.07
C LYS A 83 5.52 -22.56 -7.27
N GLU A 84 6.01 -23.47 -8.11
CA GLU A 84 6.53 -23.09 -9.42
C GLU A 84 5.42 -22.42 -10.22
N GLY A 85 5.73 -21.27 -10.79
CA GLY A 85 4.79 -20.46 -11.55
C GLY A 85 4.11 -19.33 -10.78
N ASP A 86 4.21 -19.27 -9.45
CA ASP A 86 3.66 -18.17 -8.66
C ASP A 86 4.29 -16.82 -9.07
N ILE A 87 3.46 -15.78 -9.17
CA ILE A 87 3.93 -14.41 -9.37
C ILE A 87 4.10 -13.75 -8.01
N VAL A 88 5.29 -13.23 -7.75
CA VAL A 88 5.71 -12.71 -6.46
C VAL A 88 6.37 -11.35 -6.57
N LEU A 89 6.17 -10.51 -5.54
CA LEU A 89 6.97 -9.32 -5.27
C LEU A 89 8.24 -9.71 -4.51
N VAL A 90 9.40 -9.27 -5.00
CA VAL A 90 10.69 -9.54 -4.39
C VAL A 90 11.14 -8.36 -3.53
N LYS A 91 11.31 -8.58 -2.23
CA LYS A 91 11.77 -7.55 -1.31
C LYS A 91 13.25 -7.21 -1.51
N GLU A 92 13.50 -5.93 -1.77
CA GLU A 92 14.82 -5.30 -1.73
C GLU A 92 14.92 -4.38 -0.52
N ASP A 93 15.99 -4.53 0.27
CA ASP A 93 16.15 -3.78 1.53
C ASP A 93 16.40 -2.28 1.29
N ASN A 94 16.98 -1.91 0.14
CA ASN A 94 17.33 -0.53 -0.21
C ASN A 94 16.29 0.18 -1.08
N ALA A 95 15.16 -0.46 -1.36
CA ALA A 95 14.12 0.07 -2.24
C ALA A 95 12.78 0.19 -1.50
N LYS A 96 11.99 1.20 -1.87
CA LYS A 96 10.61 1.33 -1.40
C LYS A 96 9.80 0.14 -1.92
N ARG A 97 8.74 -0.24 -1.20
CA ARG A 97 7.88 -1.37 -1.60
C ARG A 97 7.32 -1.21 -3.01
N GLU A 98 7.05 0.02 -3.42
CA GLU A 98 6.51 0.39 -4.73
C GLU A 98 7.49 0.11 -5.87
N SER A 99 8.80 0.09 -5.59
CA SER A 99 9.85 -0.18 -6.55
C SER A 99 10.38 -1.61 -6.47
N TRP A 100 9.78 -2.48 -5.66
CA TRP A 100 10.18 -3.88 -5.58
C TRP A 100 9.87 -4.60 -6.90
N PRO A 101 10.82 -5.37 -7.45
CA PRO A 101 10.59 -6.06 -8.70
C PRO A 101 9.54 -7.18 -8.54
N ILE A 102 8.76 -7.36 -9.61
CA ILE A 102 7.86 -8.50 -9.78
C ILE A 102 8.64 -9.60 -10.50
N GLY A 103 8.55 -10.82 -9.97
CA GLY A 103 9.17 -11.99 -10.56
C GLY A 103 8.25 -13.20 -10.52
N ARG A 104 8.60 -14.21 -11.29
CA ARG A 104 7.92 -15.51 -11.33
C ARG A 104 8.82 -16.58 -10.75
N ILE A 105 8.29 -17.42 -9.87
CA ILE A 105 9.04 -18.56 -9.34
C ILE A 105 9.26 -19.57 -10.47
N THR A 106 10.53 -19.86 -10.77
CA THR A 106 10.92 -20.86 -11.78
C THR A 106 11.17 -22.22 -11.17
N SER A 107 11.76 -22.27 -9.97
CA SER A 107 12.00 -23.52 -9.27
C SER A 107 11.95 -23.36 -7.76
N VAL A 108 11.47 -24.40 -7.09
CA VAL A 108 11.36 -24.49 -5.63
C VAL A 108 12.51 -25.35 -5.10
N LEU A 109 13.32 -24.83 -4.16
CA LEU A 109 14.48 -25.53 -3.62
C LEU A 109 14.18 -25.99 -2.17
N PRO A 110 13.74 -27.24 -1.96
CA PRO A 110 13.50 -27.79 -0.63
C PRO A 110 14.80 -28.08 0.13
N GLY A 111 14.76 -27.91 1.46
CA GLY A 111 15.83 -28.36 2.35
C GLY A 111 15.82 -29.86 2.59
N SER A 112 16.77 -30.36 3.39
CA SER A 112 16.85 -31.78 3.79
C SER A 112 15.65 -32.26 4.61
N ASP A 113 14.91 -31.33 5.21
CA ASP A 113 13.67 -31.56 5.96
C ASP A 113 12.40 -31.44 5.11
N GLY A 114 12.55 -31.30 3.78
CA GLY A 114 11.44 -31.17 2.83
C GLY A 114 10.82 -29.77 2.77
N LEU A 115 11.24 -28.84 3.64
CA LEU A 115 10.67 -27.49 3.68
C LEU A 115 11.36 -26.56 2.68
N CYS A 116 10.58 -25.89 1.83
CA CYS A 116 11.11 -24.89 0.92
C CYS A 116 11.38 -23.56 1.65
N ARG A 117 12.66 -23.24 1.81
CA ARG A 117 13.12 -21.95 2.36
C ARG A 117 13.63 -20.99 1.30
N THR A 118 13.95 -21.51 0.12
CA THR A 118 14.63 -20.80 -0.96
C THR A 118 14.01 -21.19 -2.28
N VAL A 119 13.80 -20.21 -3.16
CA VAL A 119 13.29 -20.44 -4.51
C VAL A 119 14.13 -19.66 -5.52
N GLU A 120 14.11 -20.13 -6.75
CA GLU A 120 14.62 -19.39 -7.90
C GLU A 120 13.50 -18.52 -8.48
N VAL A 121 13.80 -17.25 -8.71
CA VAL A 121 12.85 -16.26 -9.23
C VAL A 121 13.42 -15.63 -10.49
N LYS A 122 12.61 -15.63 -11.55
CA LYS A 122 12.89 -14.91 -12.79
C LYS A 122 12.17 -13.57 -12.77
N THR A 123 12.95 -12.51 -12.74
CA THR A 123 12.50 -11.12 -12.93
C THR A 123 12.71 -10.73 -14.40
N ALA A 124 12.16 -9.59 -14.83
CA ALA A 124 12.38 -9.07 -16.19
C ALA A 124 13.86 -8.87 -16.57
N LYS A 125 14.73 -8.65 -15.58
CA LYS A 125 16.16 -8.38 -15.79
C LYS A 125 17.04 -9.62 -15.66
N GLU A 126 16.77 -10.45 -14.66
CA GLU A 126 17.66 -11.55 -14.27
C GLU A 126 16.91 -12.66 -13.54
N THR A 127 17.55 -13.82 -13.48
CA THR A 127 17.11 -14.96 -12.67
C THR A 127 18.05 -15.09 -11.50
N PHE A 128 17.51 -15.15 -10.28
CA PHE A 128 18.31 -15.25 -9.07
C PHE A 128 17.56 -16.01 -7.97
N THR A 129 18.33 -16.43 -6.97
CA THR A 129 17.83 -17.21 -5.85
C THR A 129 17.45 -16.30 -4.69
N ARG A 130 16.26 -16.49 -4.10
CA ARG A 130 15.84 -15.73 -2.92
C ARG A 130 15.15 -16.59 -1.85
N PRO A 131 15.35 -16.27 -0.55
CA PRO A 131 14.56 -16.87 0.50
C PRO A 131 13.09 -16.50 0.39
N VAL A 132 12.21 -17.46 0.66
CA VAL A 132 10.75 -17.31 0.66
C VAL A 132 10.29 -16.20 1.60
N ALA A 133 11.02 -15.97 2.70
CA ALA A 133 10.78 -14.87 3.63
C ALA A 133 10.83 -13.47 2.99
N ARG A 134 11.47 -13.33 1.82
CA ARG A 134 11.58 -12.07 1.08
C ARG A 134 10.66 -11.99 -0.14
N LEU A 135 9.75 -12.95 -0.29
CA LEU A 135 8.79 -13.00 -1.37
C LEU A 135 7.38 -12.77 -0.84
N TYR A 136 6.59 -12.03 -1.60
CA TYR A 136 5.19 -11.76 -1.31
C TYR A 136 4.35 -12.21 -2.49
N LEU A 137 3.45 -13.16 -2.28
CA LEU A 137 2.57 -13.69 -3.32
C LEU A 137 1.65 -12.57 -3.85
N LEU A 138 1.62 -12.41 -5.18
CA LEU A 138 0.71 -11.53 -5.90
C LEU A 138 -0.39 -12.32 -6.58
N GLU A 139 -0.01 -13.37 -7.30
CA GLU A 139 -0.93 -14.24 -8.02
C GLU A 139 -0.46 -15.70 -7.89
N PRO A 140 -1.34 -16.62 -7.46
CA PRO A 140 -1.01 -18.04 -7.42
C PRO A 140 -0.87 -18.59 -8.84
N ALA A 141 0.01 -19.59 -9.01
CA ALA A 141 0.16 -20.29 -10.27
C ALA A 141 -1.19 -20.84 -10.73
N SER A 142 -1.62 -20.46 -11.94
CA SER A 142 -2.87 -20.94 -12.52
C SER A 142 -2.81 -22.47 -12.65
N THR A 143 -3.69 -23.17 -11.95
CA THR A 143 -3.84 -24.62 -12.08
C THR A 143 -4.53 -24.88 -13.41
N ARG A 144 -3.76 -25.31 -14.41
CA ARG A 144 -4.31 -25.87 -15.66
C ARG A 144 -4.66 -27.33 -15.46
#